data_AF-A0A212LKG8-F1
#
_entry.id   AF-A0A212LKG8-F1
#
_cell.length_a   1.000
_cell.length_b   1.000
_cell.length_c   1.000
_cell.angle_alpha   90.00
_cell.angle_beta   90.00
_cell.angle_gamma   90.00
#
_symmetry.space_group_name_H-M   'P 1'
#
loop_
_entity.id
_entity.type
_entity.pdbx_description
1 polymer ?
#
loop_
_entity_poly.entity_id
_entity_poly.type
_entity_poly.pdbx_seq_one_letter_code
_entity_poly.pdbx_strand_id
1 'polypeptide(L)'
;MGLFSSLFGPSKADKELILQAMKAAGEGEKLALIKSAMSTIDVYPKSEHDIVFVGESCGGLVRAIAGDDPSEEAAITKGMFAAVAANYFSYLVGTSFEHSGQIALLSALGIGNERLHSEIIDLYNKTTTERPQLVNAIGQTIERWTKAPTAENLENLKKLYGIFRDGLQ
;
A
#
# COMPACT_ATOMS: atom_id res chain seq x y z
N MET A 1 -10.41 8.54 55.64
CA MET A 1 -9.57 8.90 54.47
C MET A 1 -9.90 7.93 53.35
N GLY A 2 -10.34 8.28 52.14
CA GLY A 2 -10.78 9.53 51.55
C GLY A 2 -11.89 9.18 50.56
N LEU A 3 -13.01 9.89 50.66
CA LEU A 3 -14.29 9.61 49.99
C LEU A 3 -14.56 10.65 48.89
N PHE A 4 -13.51 11.06 48.16
CA PHE A 4 -13.54 12.18 47.21
C PHE A 4 -12.72 11.95 45.92
N SER A 5 -12.59 10.72 45.42
CA SER A 5 -11.87 10.44 44.16
C SER A 5 -12.76 10.40 42.91
N SER A 6 -14.08 10.59 43.01
CA SER A 6 -15.01 10.41 41.88
C SER A 6 -15.55 11.69 41.22
N LEU A 7 -15.05 12.88 41.56
CA LEU A 7 -15.58 14.16 41.06
C LEU A 7 -14.70 14.88 40.02
N PHE A 8 -13.51 14.37 39.72
CA PHE A 8 -12.66 14.94 38.67
C PHE A 8 -12.56 13.91 37.55
N GLY A 9 -13.05 14.28 36.36
CA GLY A 9 -12.91 13.47 35.14
C GLY A 9 -11.43 13.15 34.84
N PRO A 10 -11.17 12.24 33.89
CA PRO A 10 -9.83 11.74 33.62
C PRO A 10 -8.83 12.89 33.48
N SER A 11 -7.69 12.75 34.15
CA SER A 11 -6.64 13.77 34.13
C SER A 11 -6.15 13.99 32.70
N LYS A 12 -5.46 15.10 32.43
CA LYS A 12 -4.87 15.32 31.09
C LYS A 12 -3.97 14.15 30.66
N ALA A 13 -3.21 13.57 31.59
CA ALA A 13 -2.36 12.41 31.35
C ALA A 13 -3.17 11.16 31.01
N ASP A 14 -4.30 10.91 31.70
CA ASP A 14 -5.17 9.76 31.39
C ASP A 14 -5.82 9.90 30.01
N LYS A 15 -6.23 11.14 29.65
CA LYS A 15 -6.79 11.42 28.33
C LYS A 15 -5.75 11.22 27.22
N GLU A 16 -4.52 11.68 27.42
CA GLU A 16 -3.41 11.47 26.48
C GLU A 16 -3.07 9.99 26.32
N LEU A 17 -3.03 9.23 27.41
CA LEU A 17 -2.76 7.79 27.38
C LEU A 17 -3.86 7.02 26.65
N ILE A 18 -5.13 7.36 26.89
CA ILE A 18 -6.27 6.79 26.15
C ILE A 18 -6.16 7.13 24.67
N LEU A 19 -5.83 8.38 24.31
CA LEU A 19 -5.68 8.80 22.92
C LEU A 19 -4.55 8.06 22.21
N GLN A 20 -3.43 7.85 22.90
CA GLN A 20 -2.30 7.06 22.40
C GLN A 20 -2.68 5.59 22.20
N ALA A 21 -3.39 4.99 23.16
CA ALA A 21 -3.87 3.62 23.04
C ALA A 21 -4.87 3.44 21.89
N MET A 22 -5.79 4.38 21.70
CA MET A 22 -6.73 4.38 20.56
C MET A 22 -6.01 4.53 19.23
N LYS A 23 -4.99 5.40 19.16
CA LYS A 23 -4.18 5.58 17.96
C LYS A 23 -3.42 4.30 17.62
N ALA A 24 -2.77 3.70 18.60
CA ALA A 24 -2.04 2.44 18.43
C ALA A 24 -2.97 1.28 18.02
N ALA A 25 -4.19 1.22 18.59
CA ALA A 25 -5.19 0.23 18.17
C ALA A 25 -5.60 0.44 16.71
N GLY A 26 -5.87 1.68 16.29
CA GLY A 26 -6.20 2.00 14.90
C GLY A 26 -5.05 1.70 13.92
N GLU A 27 -3.81 1.99 14.30
CA GLU A 27 -2.60 1.62 13.54
C GLU A 27 -2.48 0.10 13.39
N GLY A 28 -2.73 -0.66 14.46
CA GLY A 28 -2.78 -2.12 14.44
C GLY A 28 -3.87 -2.68 13.52
N GLU A 29 -5.08 -2.09 13.52
CA GLU A 29 -6.18 -2.48 12.63
C GLU A 29 -5.83 -2.26 11.15
N LYS A 30 -5.17 -1.15 10.81
CA LYS A 30 -4.74 -0.84 9.44
C LYS A 30 -3.70 -1.84 8.93
N LEU A 31 -2.73 -2.20 9.77
CA LEU A 31 -1.75 -3.24 9.43
C LEU A 31 -2.42 -4.61 9.30
N ALA A 32 -3.34 -4.96 10.20
CA ALA A 32 -4.09 -6.20 10.14
C ALA A 32 -4.93 -6.32 8.85
N LEU A 33 -5.50 -5.20 8.37
CA LEU A 33 -6.22 -5.14 7.11
C LEU A 33 -5.32 -5.52 5.92
N ILE A 34 -4.13 -4.91 5.82
CA ILE A 34 -3.16 -5.25 4.76
C ILE A 34 -2.73 -6.72 4.88
N LYS A 35 -2.40 -7.19 6.09
CA LYS A 35 -2.00 -8.59 6.33
C LYS A 35 -3.09 -9.58 5.88
N SER A 36 -4.34 -9.30 6.22
CA SER A 36 -5.50 -10.10 5.83
C SER A 36 -5.62 -10.16 4.30
N ALA A 37 -5.55 -9.02 3.62
CA ALA A 37 -5.60 -8.97 2.17
C ALA A 37 -4.44 -9.73 1.51
N MET A 38 -3.20 -9.51 1.96
CA MET A 38 -2.01 -10.19 1.44
C MET A 38 -2.08 -11.72 1.61
N SER A 39 -2.68 -12.21 2.70
CA SER A 39 -2.84 -13.66 2.91
C SER A 39 -3.70 -14.35 1.85
N THR A 40 -4.61 -13.62 1.19
CA THR A 40 -5.46 -14.18 0.11
C THR A 40 -4.72 -14.40 -1.21
N ILE A 41 -3.50 -13.88 -1.31
CA ILE A 41 -2.61 -14.02 -2.47
C ILE A 41 -1.27 -14.67 -2.07
N ASP A 42 -1.24 -15.37 -0.94
CA ASP A 42 -0.06 -16.07 -0.40
C ASP A 42 1.18 -15.17 -0.19
N VAL A 43 0.95 -13.88 0.09
CA VAL A 43 2.00 -12.90 0.39
C VAL A 43 2.08 -12.69 1.90
N TYR A 44 3.26 -12.91 2.48
CA TYR A 44 3.51 -12.77 3.92
C TYR A 44 4.75 -11.90 4.16
N PRO A 45 4.60 -10.56 4.16
CA PRO A 45 5.68 -9.65 4.51
C PRO A 45 6.18 -9.97 5.92
N LYS A 46 7.50 -10.09 6.10
CA LYS A 46 8.08 -10.59 7.35
C LYS A 46 8.54 -9.47 8.27
N SER A 47 8.72 -8.27 7.72
CA SER A 47 9.24 -7.15 8.49
C SER A 47 8.25 -6.65 9.53
N GLU A 48 8.75 -6.39 10.74
CA GLU A 48 8.03 -5.66 11.79
C GLU A 48 8.14 -4.13 11.63
N HIS A 49 9.00 -3.67 10.70
CA HIS A 49 9.15 -2.25 10.42
C HIS A 49 8.14 -1.81 9.36
N ASP A 50 7.19 -0.95 9.73
CA ASP A 50 6.03 -0.58 8.91
C ASP A 50 6.37 -0.14 7.48
N ILE A 51 7.43 0.67 7.29
CA ILE A 51 7.90 1.09 5.96
C ILE A 51 8.26 -0.11 5.08
N VAL A 52 9.00 -1.08 5.64
CA VAL A 52 9.44 -2.27 4.92
C VAL A 52 8.27 -3.21 4.70
N PHE A 53 7.42 -3.39 5.71
CA PHE A 53 6.17 -4.16 5.62
C PHE A 53 5.29 -3.65 4.48
N VAL A 54 5.06 -2.33 4.40
CA VAL A 54 4.27 -1.72 3.32
C VAL A 54 4.92 -1.96 1.96
N GLY A 55 6.23 -1.71 1.83
CA GLY A 55 6.93 -1.92 0.57
C GLY A 55 6.88 -3.38 0.09
N GLU A 56 7.15 -4.33 0.98
CA GLU A 56 7.07 -5.77 0.69
C GLU A 56 5.65 -6.17 0.28
N SER A 57 4.62 -5.65 0.96
CA SER A 57 3.21 -5.90 0.64
C SER A 57 2.87 -5.41 -0.77
N CYS A 58 3.28 -4.20 -1.12
CA CYS A 58 3.04 -3.62 -2.45
C CYS A 58 3.71 -4.44 -3.54
N GLY A 59 4.99 -4.82 -3.34
CA GLY A 59 5.70 -5.65 -4.30
C GLY A 59 5.08 -7.05 -4.45
N GLY A 60 4.63 -7.64 -3.34
CA GLY A 60 3.92 -8.93 -3.36
C GLY A 60 2.59 -8.85 -4.11
N LEU A 61 1.78 -7.82 -3.86
CA LEU A 61 0.54 -7.56 -4.59
C LEU A 61 0.78 -7.47 -6.10
N VAL A 62 1.77 -6.67 -6.50
CA VAL A 62 2.08 -6.45 -7.91
C VAL A 62 2.53 -7.74 -8.59
N ARG A 63 3.39 -8.54 -7.94
CA ARG A 63 3.78 -9.86 -8.48
C ARG A 63 2.59 -10.79 -8.63
N ALA A 64 1.66 -10.80 -7.67
CA ALA A 64 0.48 -11.65 -7.71
C ALA A 64 -0.51 -11.28 -8.85
N ILE A 65 -0.56 -10.02 -9.26
CA ILE A 65 -1.44 -9.59 -10.37
C ILE A 65 -0.77 -9.59 -11.74
N ALA A 66 0.53 -9.32 -11.80
CA ALA A 66 1.25 -9.14 -13.06
C ALA A 66 1.81 -10.45 -13.63
N GLY A 67 2.08 -11.44 -12.76
CA GLY A 67 2.79 -12.66 -13.14
C GLY A 67 4.24 -12.42 -13.61
N ASP A 68 4.82 -13.46 -14.21
CA ASP A 68 6.25 -13.53 -14.55
C ASP A 68 6.58 -12.99 -15.95
N ASP A 69 6.05 -11.81 -16.31
CA ASP A 69 6.42 -11.12 -17.55
C ASP A 69 7.69 -10.27 -17.34
N PRO A 70 8.81 -10.56 -18.03
CA PRO A 70 10.06 -9.83 -17.88
C PRO A 70 10.23 -8.65 -18.85
N SER A 71 9.22 -8.33 -19.67
CA SER A 71 9.31 -7.22 -20.63
C SER A 71 9.48 -5.86 -19.94
N GLU A 72 10.09 -4.89 -20.63
CA GLU A 72 10.28 -3.53 -20.10
C GLU A 72 8.92 -2.84 -19.90
N GLU A 73 7.96 -3.07 -20.79
CA GLU A 73 6.58 -2.59 -20.69
C GLU A 73 5.86 -3.16 -19.46
N ALA A 74 6.06 -4.45 -19.18
CA ALA A 74 5.56 -5.06 -17.94
C ALA A 74 6.27 -4.47 -16.73
N ALA A 75 7.56 -4.18 -16.80
CA ALA A 75 8.30 -3.55 -15.70
C ALA A 75 7.79 -2.14 -15.40
N ILE A 76 7.50 -1.33 -16.42
CA ILE A 76 6.89 0.00 -16.26
C ILE A 76 5.49 -0.14 -15.65
N THR A 77 4.68 -1.08 -16.13
CA THR A 77 3.32 -1.30 -15.60
C THR A 77 3.34 -1.77 -14.14
N LYS A 78 4.19 -2.76 -13.82
CA LYS A 78 4.45 -3.22 -12.44
C LYS A 78 4.87 -2.05 -11.57
N GLY A 79 5.78 -1.22 -12.08
CA GLY A 79 6.25 -0.02 -11.42
C GLY A 79 5.14 0.95 -11.05
N MET A 80 4.28 1.27 -12.03
CA MET A 80 3.14 2.16 -11.81
C MET A 80 2.19 1.60 -10.74
N PHE A 81 1.82 0.33 -10.83
CA PHE A 81 0.95 -0.30 -9.82
C PHE A 81 1.60 -0.36 -8.44
N ALA A 82 2.92 -0.60 -8.37
CA ALA A 82 3.66 -0.57 -7.12
C ALA A 82 3.68 0.82 -6.49
N ALA A 83 3.86 1.87 -7.29
CA ALA A 83 3.81 3.26 -6.82
C ALA A 83 2.42 3.64 -6.30
N VAL A 84 1.35 3.29 -7.02
CA VAL A 84 -0.03 3.56 -6.56
C VAL A 84 -0.34 2.77 -5.28
N ALA A 85 0.04 1.49 -5.21
CA ALA A 85 -0.13 0.67 -4.02
C ALA A 85 0.62 1.25 -2.82
N ALA A 86 1.88 1.67 -3.03
CA ALA A 86 2.70 2.27 -1.99
C ALA A 86 2.11 3.59 -1.51
N ASN A 87 1.57 4.44 -2.40
CA ASN A 87 0.89 5.66 -1.98
C ASN A 87 -0.32 5.34 -1.08
N TYR A 88 -1.18 4.40 -1.51
CA TYR A 88 -2.35 4.01 -0.74
C TYR A 88 -2.01 3.37 0.61
N PHE A 89 -1.11 2.38 0.66
CA PHE A 89 -0.74 1.70 1.90
C PHE A 89 0.04 2.61 2.84
N SER A 90 0.93 3.46 2.33
CA SER A 90 1.64 4.44 3.17
C SER A 90 0.68 5.46 3.77
N TYR A 91 -0.31 5.93 3.00
CA TYR A 91 -1.37 6.77 3.55
C TYR A 91 -2.20 6.05 4.60
N LEU A 92 -2.57 4.79 4.33
CA LEU A 92 -3.39 3.98 5.24
C LEU A 92 -2.68 3.78 6.58
N VAL A 93 -1.42 3.34 6.58
CA VAL A 93 -0.63 3.02 7.79
C VAL A 93 -0.05 4.27 8.44
N GLY A 94 0.21 5.34 7.69
CA GLY A 94 0.86 6.56 8.18
C GLY A 94 2.39 6.52 8.06
N THR A 95 2.92 5.89 7.01
CA THR A 95 4.35 5.77 6.73
C THR A 95 4.82 6.68 5.58
N SER A 96 6.14 6.74 5.34
CA SER A 96 6.70 7.46 4.20
C SER A 96 6.37 6.75 2.88
N PHE A 97 5.70 7.45 1.97
CA PHE A 97 5.51 6.99 0.59
C PHE A 97 6.85 6.79 -0.13
N GLU A 98 7.79 7.73 -0.01
CA GLU A 98 9.07 7.68 -0.71
C GLU A 98 9.86 6.41 -0.37
N HIS A 99 10.02 6.12 0.93
CA HIS A 99 10.75 4.94 1.37
C HIS A 99 10.00 3.64 1.07
N SER A 100 8.70 3.60 1.33
CA SER A 100 7.91 2.38 1.09
C SER A 100 7.78 2.09 -0.42
N GLY A 101 7.72 3.14 -1.24
CA GLY A 101 7.67 3.08 -2.70
C GLY A 101 8.97 2.55 -3.30
N GLN A 102 10.13 3.00 -2.81
CA GLN A 102 11.42 2.44 -3.21
C GLN A 102 11.48 0.93 -2.95
N ILE A 103 11.08 0.50 -1.75
CA ILE A 103 11.05 -0.93 -1.39
C ILE A 103 10.02 -1.68 -2.24
N ALA A 104 8.85 -1.08 -2.50
CA ALA A 104 7.82 -1.67 -3.35
C ALA A 104 8.32 -1.92 -4.77
N LEU A 105 9.03 -0.95 -5.36
CA LEU A 105 9.61 -1.06 -6.69
C LEU A 105 10.71 -2.11 -6.75
N LEU A 106 11.63 -2.11 -5.79
CA LEU A 106 12.68 -3.13 -5.68
C LEU A 106 12.08 -4.54 -5.55
N SER A 107 11.04 -4.67 -4.71
CA SER A 107 10.34 -5.93 -4.50
C SER A 107 9.58 -6.36 -5.76
N ALA A 108 8.80 -5.46 -6.39
CA ALA A 108 7.98 -5.78 -7.56
C ALA A 108 8.82 -6.16 -8.78
N LEU A 109 9.94 -5.49 -9.00
CA LEU A 109 10.75 -5.63 -10.20
C LEU A 109 11.88 -6.62 -10.02
N GLY A 110 12.37 -6.85 -8.80
CA GLY A 110 13.50 -7.73 -8.52
C GLY A 110 14.84 -7.20 -9.05
N ILE A 111 14.90 -5.93 -9.45
CA ILE A 111 16.07 -5.30 -10.07
C ILE A 111 16.36 -3.98 -9.37
N GLY A 112 17.62 -3.78 -8.96
CA GLY A 112 18.13 -2.50 -8.44
C GLY A 112 18.45 -1.48 -9.54
N ASN A 113 17.61 -1.37 -10.57
CA ASN A 113 17.84 -0.47 -11.70
C ASN A 113 17.35 0.95 -11.36
N GLU A 114 18.26 1.79 -10.88
CA GLU A 114 17.97 3.18 -10.48
C GLU A 114 17.38 4.03 -11.61
N ARG A 115 17.79 3.79 -12.87
CA ARG A 115 17.22 4.46 -14.04
C ARG A 115 15.72 4.18 -14.15
N LEU A 116 15.37 2.89 -14.15
CA LEU A 116 13.98 2.45 -14.29
C LEU A 116 13.12 2.92 -13.11
N HIS A 117 13.69 2.91 -11.90
CA HIS A 117 13.03 3.47 -10.71
C HIS A 117 12.65 4.94 -10.92
N SER A 118 13.61 5.76 -11.39
CA SER A 118 13.40 7.19 -11.61
C SER A 118 12.34 7.43 -12.69
N GLU A 119 12.40 6.69 -13.80
CA GLU A 119 11.41 6.75 -14.89
C GLU A 119 9.99 6.40 -14.42
N ILE A 120 9.84 5.40 -13.54
CA ILE A 120 8.54 5.01 -12.99
C ILE A 120 7.98 6.10 -12.07
N ILE A 121 8.82 6.69 -11.21
CA ILE A 121 8.38 7.77 -10.31
C ILE A 121 7.99 9.02 -11.12
N ASP A 122 8.77 9.37 -12.14
CA ASP A 122 8.45 10.47 -13.04
C ASP A 122 7.15 10.21 -13.80
N LEU A 123 6.96 8.99 -14.31
CA LEU A 123 5.72 8.58 -14.97
C LEU A 123 4.53 8.63 -14.01
N TYR A 124 4.70 8.18 -12.76
CA TYR A 124 3.66 8.25 -11.73
C TYR A 124 3.26 9.70 -11.43
N ASN A 125 4.25 10.58 -11.21
CA ASN A 125 4.01 12.00 -10.93
C ASN A 125 3.34 12.72 -12.11
N LYS A 126 3.82 12.44 -13.34
CA LYS A 126 3.25 12.96 -14.58
C LYS A 126 1.81 12.47 -14.75
N THR A 127 1.55 11.17 -14.59
CA THR A 127 0.22 10.58 -14.73
C THR A 127 -0.74 11.10 -13.66
N THR A 128 -0.27 11.31 -12.44
CA THR A 128 -1.07 11.91 -11.36
C THR A 128 -1.52 13.32 -11.72
N THR A 129 -0.69 14.08 -12.42
CA THR A 129 -1.01 15.44 -12.87
C THR A 129 -1.88 15.46 -14.13
N GLU A 130 -1.51 14.69 -15.16
CA GLU A 130 -2.10 14.76 -16.50
C GLU A 130 -3.33 13.84 -16.68
N ARG A 131 -3.37 12.72 -15.95
CA ARG A 131 -4.40 11.68 -16.05
C ARG A 131 -4.80 11.15 -14.66
N PRO A 132 -5.19 12.01 -13.71
CA PRO A 132 -5.50 11.61 -12.33
C PRO A 132 -6.57 10.52 -12.23
N GLN A 133 -7.52 10.48 -13.17
CA GLN A 133 -8.55 9.44 -13.24
C GLN A 133 -7.98 8.03 -13.35
N LEU A 134 -6.83 7.87 -14.01
CA LEU A 134 -6.18 6.57 -14.18
C LEU A 134 -5.56 6.10 -12.86
N VAL A 135 -4.82 7.00 -12.20
CA VAL A 135 -4.22 6.74 -10.87
C VAL A 135 -5.32 6.46 -9.85
N ASN A 136 -6.40 7.23 -9.87
CA ASN A 136 -7.55 7.04 -8.99
C ASN A 136 -8.25 5.71 -9.24
N ALA A 137 -8.42 5.28 -10.49
CA ALA A 137 -9.01 3.98 -10.79
C ALA A 137 -8.17 2.82 -10.25
N ILE A 138 -6.85 2.89 -10.39
CA ILE A 138 -5.92 1.92 -9.81
C ILE A 138 -6.03 1.93 -8.28
N GLY A 139 -5.92 3.12 -7.67
CA GLY A 139 -5.98 3.29 -6.22
C GLY A 139 -7.29 2.79 -5.60
N GLN A 140 -8.43 3.11 -6.21
CA GLN A 140 -9.75 2.64 -5.76
C GLN A 140 -9.92 1.13 -5.90
N THR A 141 -9.33 0.52 -6.94
CA THR A 141 -9.39 -0.93 -7.14
C THR A 141 -8.53 -1.65 -6.10
N ILE A 142 -7.33 -1.11 -5.80
CA ILE A 142 -6.47 -1.60 -4.71
C ILE A 142 -7.17 -1.45 -3.36
N GLU A 143 -7.74 -0.28 -3.08
CA GLU A 143 -8.50 -0.04 -1.85
C GLU A 143 -9.67 -1.02 -1.69
N ARG A 144 -10.45 -1.23 -2.76
CA ARG A 144 -11.59 -2.15 -2.74
C ARG A 144 -11.15 -3.57 -2.44
N TRP A 145 -10.10 -4.06 -3.11
CA TRP A 145 -9.54 -5.36 -2.82
C TRP A 145 -8.97 -5.45 -1.40
N THR A 146 -8.27 -4.42 -0.93
CA THR A 146 -7.71 -4.40 0.44
C THR A 146 -8.80 -4.48 1.51
N LYS A 147 -9.93 -3.79 1.31
CA LYS A 147 -11.08 -3.82 2.21
C LYS A 147 -11.90 -5.10 2.12
N ALA A 148 -11.93 -5.73 0.95
CA ALA A 148 -12.68 -6.94 0.67
C ALA A 148 -11.87 -7.85 -0.29
N PRO A 149 -10.94 -8.66 0.23
CA PRO A 149 -9.98 -9.40 -0.58
C PRO A 149 -10.60 -10.69 -1.16
N THR A 150 -11.64 -10.54 -1.97
CA THR A 150 -12.30 -11.62 -2.68
C THR A 150 -11.59 -11.92 -4.00
N ALA A 151 -11.78 -13.14 -4.53
CA ALA A 151 -11.27 -13.52 -5.85
C ALA A 151 -11.77 -12.59 -6.96
N GLU A 152 -13.02 -12.13 -6.86
CA GLU A 152 -13.61 -11.17 -7.81
C GLU A 152 -12.88 -9.82 -7.80
N ASN A 153 -12.61 -9.27 -6.61
CA ASN A 153 -11.91 -7.99 -6.50
C ASN A 153 -10.45 -8.11 -6.96
N LEU A 154 -9.80 -9.25 -6.70
CA LEU A 154 -8.46 -9.53 -7.22
C LEU A 154 -8.47 -9.62 -8.76
N GLU A 155 -9.46 -10.30 -9.33
CA GLU A 155 -9.62 -10.42 -10.78
C GLU A 155 -9.86 -9.07 -11.45
N ASN A 156 -10.61 -8.17 -10.81
CA ASN A 156 -10.77 -6.79 -11.28
C ASN A 156 -9.43 -6.03 -11.32
N LEU A 157 -8.56 -6.24 -10.32
CA LEU A 157 -7.23 -5.64 -10.29
C LEU A 157 -6.33 -6.20 -11.41
N LYS A 158 -6.39 -7.52 -11.67
CA LYS A 158 -5.68 -8.18 -12.79
C LYS A 158 -6.15 -7.67 -14.15
N LYS A 159 -7.47 -7.51 -14.35
CA LYS A 159 -8.04 -6.92 -15.58
C LYS A 159 -7.57 -5.49 -15.80
N LEU A 160 -7.59 -4.67 -14.76
CA LEU A 160 -7.11 -3.28 -14.85
C LEU A 160 -5.61 -3.23 -15.19
N TYR A 161 -4.81 -4.13 -14.61
CA TYR A 161 -3.40 -4.29 -14.96
C TYR A 161 -3.22 -4.62 -16.45
N GLY A 162 -3.97 -5.60 -16.97
CA GLY A 162 -3.95 -5.97 -18.39
C GLY A 162 -4.31 -4.80 -19.31
N ILE A 163 -5.40 -4.08 -19.03
CA ILE A 163 -5.82 -2.90 -19.81
C ILE A 163 -4.72 -1.83 -19.84
N PHE A 164 -4.07 -1.56 -18.70
CA PHE A 164 -3.00 -0.57 -18.63
C PHE A 164 -1.79 -1.00 -19.45
N ARG A 165 -1.36 -2.25 -19.29
CA ARG A 165 -0.21 -2.81 -20.01
C ARG A 165 -0.43 -2.75 -21.52
N ASP A 166 -1.59 -3.20 -21.98
CA ASP A 166 -1.91 -3.27 -23.41
C ASP A 166 -2.09 -1.85 -24.02
N GLY A 167 -2.45 -0.85 -23.20
CA GLY A 167 -2.51 0.56 -23.61
C GLY A 167 -1.16 1.29 -23.67
N LEU A 168 -0.06 0.67 -23.24
CA LEU A 168 1.31 1.19 -23.40
C LEU A 168 1.99 0.75 -24.72
N GLN A 169 1.40 -0.23 -25.42
CA GLN A 169 1.86 -0.71 -26.74
C GLN A 169 1.40 0.23 -27.86
#